data_AF-A0A099TY74-F1
#
_entry.id   AF-A0A099TY74-F1
#
_cell.length_a   1.000
_cell.length_b   1.000
_cell.length_c   1.000
_cell.angle_alpha   90.00
_cell.angle_beta   90.00
_cell.angle_gamma   90.00
#
_symmetry.space_group_name_H-M   'P 1'
#
loop_
_entity.id
_entity.type
_entity.pdbx_description
1 polymer ?
#
loop_
_entity_poly.entity_id
_entity_poly.type
_entity_poly.pdbx_seq_one_letter_code
_entity_poly.pdbx_strand_id
1 'polypeptide(L)'
;MDSKTKLNYGIKMSKTDSNNKINTSVDMKKPNRFYNLIKRFFKNQIPLIYIGGILGFIFWLPLLSFIAVDIWGVWANVLIAAFFALICYFFIAKNKKLEIITDNPKILISNNNINSFYKTYIAKFISQEPNITIPKITNTVCIAICITFLHIMHKNPYIAVSLSYLVSIAILLFPNRKYRFYIGFFIGAFGFYWMALSLRFEQASEFIPALIVCIGLIYAIIFSIIFFFQNVWIRIIAILSLSIIHPFGFNWLNLAYFSAYSIFTPSLASLACLCVCLVFITMKNRLSVLSILLAIISYDYNFTKQNNNLSQDGILKIIRTNYSQDYRWLEENKESIIKDNIDQIDKAIQEGYKMVLLPETSFTFNLNKRQDIIELLLEKSKNIVIYAGGLRLQDIDTNNTNINKHNKDISSPYYIDSKLKWNEEIISPIILGLTSISKRKDSLIVDISPKLKHIKSNNKNIINANQELGYYNSYYVFASSSIYVADKTILVPFGETLPMSKYLDIDFGFNAGDRLLSLVWNDYNITIANCYEATFPSPYKTGAKHILVGSNNAWFAPSTQHFMQQMIIKYYARHYQSFIYHATNITSSAIITPNNGSDSL
;
A
#
# COMPACT_ATOMS: atom_id res chain seq x y z
N MET A 1 -16.64 15.79 105.23
CA MET A 1 -16.91 14.35 105.39
C MET A 1 -16.43 13.67 104.13
N ASP A 2 -15.39 12.85 104.28
CA ASP A 2 -15.08 11.58 103.60
C ASP A 2 -15.35 11.44 102.09
N SER A 3 -14.52 10.78 101.29
CA SER A 3 -13.23 10.13 101.47
C SER A 3 -12.74 9.71 100.08
N LYS A 4 -11.43 9.74 99.91
CA LYS A 4 -10.59 9.28 98.80
C LYS A 4 -10.98 7.93 98.18
N THR A 5 -10.82 7.81 96.85
CA THR A 5 -9.98 6.80 96.14
C THR A 5 -9.94 7.14 94.63
N LYS A 6 -8.89 7.78 94.11
CA LYS A 6 -7.59 7.28 93.57
C LYS A 6 -7.62 6.66 92.16
N LEU A 7 -6.77 7.26 91.31
CA LEU A 7 -6.02 6.75 90.14
C LEU A 7 -6.82 6.59 88.83
N ASN A 8 -6.35 6.94 87.62
CA ASN A 8 -5.21 7.69 87.04
C ASN A 8 -5.42 7.53 85.51
N TYR A 9 -5.37 8.53 84.63
CA TYR A 9 -4.15 9.11 84.04
C TYR A 9 -4.56 10.29 83.10
N GLY A 10 -3.70 11.31 83.01
CA GLY A 10 -3.88 12.51 82.18
C GLY A 10 -3.86 12.27 80.66
N ILE A 11 -3.95 13.28 79.79
CA ILE A 11 -3.35 14.62 79.83
C ILE A 11 -4.17 15.61 78.95
N LYS A 12 -4.34 16.82 79.51
CA LYS A 12 -4.66 18.17 78.98
C LYS A 12 -5.30 18.40 77.59
N MET A 13 -6.49 19.01 77.71
CA MET A 13 -7.39 19.77 76.83
C MET A 13 -6.86 20.52 75.59
N SER A 14 -7.66 20.42 74.51
CA SER A 14 -7.73 21.33 73.36
C SER A 14 -8.83 22.40 73.53
N LYS A 15 -8.59 23.55 72.88
CA LYS A 15 -9.41 24.77 72.85
C LYS A 15 -10.67 24.62 71.99
N THR A 16 -11.72 25.37 72.34
CA THR A 16 -12.83 25.71 71.42
C THR A 16 -13.25 27.16 71.63
N ASP A 17 -13.29 27.91 70.53
CA ASP A 17 -14.00 29.19 70.37
C ASP A 17 -14.78 29.08 69.06
N SER A 18 -16.08 29.35 69.09
CA SER A 18 -16.91 29.52 67.88
C SER A 18 -18.18 30.31 68.17
N ASN A 19 -18.36 31.44 67.49
CA ASN A 19 -19.65 32.00 67.08
C ASN A 19 -19.37 33.02 65.96
N ASN A 20 -19.54 32.66 64.69
CA ASN A 20 -20.77 32.64 63.88
C ASN A 20 -20.93 33.91 63.02
N LYS A 21 -20.60 33.79 61.73
CA LYS A 21 -21.26 34.49 60.63
C LYS A 21 -21.40 33.54 59.45
N ILE A 22 -22.67 33.26 59.15
CA ILE A 22 -23.14 32.41 58.06
C ILE A 22 -22.77 33.10 56.73
N ASN A 23 -21.94 32.43 55.93
CA ASN A 23 -21.85 32.67 54.49
C ASN A 23 -22.20 31.35 53.79
N THR A 24 -23.35 31.36 53.13
CA THR A 24 -23.80 30.33 52.21
C THR A 24 -22.89 30.28 50.99
N SER A 25 -21.83 29.48 51.06
CA SER A 25 -21.17 28.96 49.88
C SER A 25 -21.59 27.50 49.70
N VAL A 26 -22.47 27.27 48.73
CA VAL A 26 -22.71 25.97 48.14
C VAL A 26 -21.37 25.30 47.86
N ASP A 27 -21.23 24.09 48.39
CA ASP A 27 -20.07 23.22 48.34
C ASP A 27 -19.81 22.77 46.88
N MET A 28 -19.25 23.66 46.07
CA MET A 28 -18.70 23.34 44.74
C MET A 28 -17.18 23.27 44.85
N LYS A 29 -16.64 22.05 45.03
CA LYS A 29 -15.41 21.52 44.40
C LYS A 29 -14.87 20.31 45.18
N LYS A 30 -15.48 19.13 44.98
CA LYS A 30 -14.68 17.91 44.94
C LYS A 30 -14.15 17.76 43.50
N PRO A 31 -12.84 17.87 43.25
CA PRO A 31 -12.32 17.63 41.91
C PRO A 31 -12.62 16.17 41.55
N ASN A 32 -13.46 16.01 40.52
CA ASN A 32 -14.06 14.75 40.14
C ASN A 32 -12.98 13.67 40.01
N ARG A 33 -13.01 12.65 40.87
CA ARG A 33 -11.96 11.59 40.96
C ARG A 33 -11.71 10.95 39.58
N PHE A 34 -12.76 10.89 38.77
CA PHE A 34 -12.76 10.50 37.36
C PHE A 34 -11.96 11.43 36.45
N TYR A 35 -12.13 12.75 36.57
CA TYR A 35 -11.34 13.75 35.81
C TYR A 35 -9.85 13.65 36.15
N ASN A 36 -9.51 13.46 37.43
CA ASN A 36 -8.12 13.27 37.84
C ASN A 36 -7.53 11.94 37.35
N LEU A 37 -8.34 10.88 37.27
CA LEU A 37 -7.94 9.60 36.70
C LEU A 37 -7.66 9.72 35.19
N ILE A 38 -8.58 10.35 34.45
CA ILE A 38 -8.43 10.64 33.01
C ILE A 38 -7.18 11.49 32.77
N LYS A 39 -7.03 12.59 33.50
CA LYS A 39 -5.89 13.49 33.38
C LYS A 39 -4.56 12.76 33.63
N ARG A 40 -4.51 11.87 34.63
CA ARG A 40 -3.32 11.08 34.95
C ARG A 40 -3.04 10.00 33.90
N PHE A 41 -4.08 9.37 33.37
CA PHE A 41 -3.96 8.43 32.25
C PHE A 41 -3.38 9.13 31.01
N PHE A 42 -3.99 10.22 30.55
CA PHE A 42 -3.50 10.98 29.41
C PHE A 42 -2.08 11.53 29.63
N LYS A 43 -1.76 12.04 30.82
CA LYS A 43 -0.40 12.51 31.13
C LYS A 43 0.68 11.44 30.93
N ASN A 44 0.37 10.17 31.20
CA ASN A 44 1.29 9.06 31.02
C ASN A 44 1.32 8.53 29.58
N GLN A 45 0.19 8.61 28.85
CA GLN A 45 0.10 8.12 27.47
C GLN A 45 0.59 9.13 26.43
N ILE A 46 0.46 10.44 26.66
CA ILE A 46 0.85 11.50 25.70
C ILE A 46 2.28 11.34 25.17
N PRO A 47 3.31 11.09 26.00
CA PRO A 47 4.67 10.89 25.48
C PRO A 47 4.80 9.64 24.59
N LEU A 48 4.04 8.58 24.90
CA LEU A 48 4.05 7.34 24.12
C LEU A 48 3.33 7.52 22.78
N ILE A 49 2.20 8.23 22.79
CA ILE A 49 1.45 8.63 21.59
C ILE A 49 2.33 9.49 20.68
N TYR A 50 2.99 10.50 21.24
CA TYR A 50 3.85 11.41 20.47
C TYR A 50 5.02 10.67 19.80
N ILE A 51 5.74 9.84 20.55
CA ILE A 51 6.85 9.04 20.00
C ILE A 51 6.32 8.02 18.99
N GLY A 52 5.20 7.35 19.29
CA GLY A 52 4.56 6.41 18.37
C GLY A 52 4.11 7.08 17.07
N GLY A 53 3.59 8.31 17.13
CA GLY A 53 3.21 9.11 15.98
C GLY A 53 4.39 9.48 15.09
N ILE A 54 5.49 9.94 15.69
CA ILE A 54 6.73 10.21 14.96
C ILE A 54 7.24 8.93 14.27
N LEU A 55 7.33 7.82 15.00
CA LEU A 55 7.81 6.56 14.44
C LEU A 55 6.87 6.02 13.36
N GLY A 56 5.55 6.12 13.53
CA GLY A 56 4.56 5.74 12.52
C GLY A 56 4.63 6.62 11.26
N PHE A 57 4.94 7.91 11.40
CA PHE A 57 5.19 8.78 10.25
C PHE A 57 6.49 8.41 9.53
N ILE A 58 7.60 8.24 10.28
CA ILE A 58 8.91 7.88 9.72
C ILE A 58 8.86 6.51 9.02
N PHE A 59 8.02 5.58 9.50
CA PHE A 59 7.81 4.29 8.85
C PHE A 59 7.39 4.41 7.38
N TRP A 60 6.57 5.42 7.06
CA TRP A 60 6.08 5.68 5.71
C TRP A 60 7.04 6.52 4.84
N LEU A 61 8.25 6.84 5.31
CA LEU A 61 9.23 7.58 4.52
C LEU A 61 9.57 6.96 3.15
N PRO A 62 9.57 5.64 2.93
CA PRO A 62 9.77 5.09 1.58
C PRO A 62 8.71 5.59 0.60
N LEU A 63 7.44 5.56 0.99
CA LEU A 63 6.32 6.06 0.19
C LEU A 63 6.40 7.59 0.03
N LEU A 64 6.66 8.33 1.11
CA LEU A 64 6.77 9.79 1.05
C LEU A 64 7.96 10.25 0.19
N SER A 65 9.07 9.50 0.23
CA SER A 65 10.24 9.76 -0.62
C SER A 65 9.93 9.47 -2.09
N PHE A 66 9.20 8.39 -2.37
CA PHE A 66 8.74 8.09 -3.72
C PHE A 66 7.85 9.23 -4.26
N ILE A 67 6.85 9.65 -3.48
CA ILE A 67 5.96 10.77 -3.82
C ILE A 67 6.76 12.06 -4.08
N ALA A 68 7.70 12.39 -3.20
CA ALA A 68 8.50 13.60 -3.35
C ALA A 68 9.33 13.57 -4.65
N VAL A 69 9.96 12.44 -4.98
CA VAL A 69 10.75 12.28 -6.21
C VAL A 69 9.86 12.28 -7.45
N ASP A 70 8.66 11.70 -7.39
CA ASP A 70 7.71 11.72 -8.50
C ASP A 70 7.23 13.16 -8.82
N ILE A 71 7.00 13.99 -7.80
CA ILE A 71 6.52 15.36 -7.95
C ILE A 71 7.65 16.36 -8.27
N TRP A 72 8.81 16.25 -7.60
CA TRP A 72 9.90 17.24 -7.70
C TRP A 72 11.16 16.71 -8.40
N GLY A 73 11.14 15.48 -8.88
CA GLY A 73 12.28 14.84 -9.55
C GLY A 73 13.51 14.75 -8.65
N VAL A 74 14.69 14.99 -9.24
CA VAL A 74 15.99 14.86 -8.57
C VAL A 74 16.13 15.80 -7.36
N TRP A 75 15.47 16.97 -7.38
CA TRP A 75 15.54 17.94 -6.28
C TRP A 75 14.98 17.40 -4.96
N ALA A 76 14.00 16.49 -5.01
CA ALA A 76 13.51 15.82 -3.82
C ALA A 76 14.61 15.06 -3.09
N ASN A 77 15.47 14.35 -3.82
CA ASN A 77 16.58 13.62 -3.20
C ASN A 77 17.56 14.57 -2.50
N VAL A 78 17.84 15.74 -3.09
CA VAL A 78 18.71 16.74 -2.49
C VAL A 78 18.12 17.27 -1.18
N LEU A 79 16.83 17.61 -1.19
CA LEU A 79 16.13 18.10 0.00
C LEU A 79 16.06 17.05 1.11
N ILE A 80 15.72 15.81 0.76
CA ILE A 80 15.64 14.69 1.71
C ILE A 80 17.04 14.39 2.28
N ALA A 81 18.08 14.35 1.44
CA ALA A 81 19.45 14.13 1.88
C ALA A 81 19.94 15.27 2.80
N ALA A 82 19.64 16.53 2.47
CA ALA A 82 19.97 17.68 3.31
C ALA A 82 19.25 17.60 4.68
N PHE A 83 17.98 17.18 4.68
CA PHE A 83 17.21 16.98 5.91
C PHE A 83 17.81 15.86 6.78
N PHE A 84 18.14 14.71 6.19
CA PHE A 84 18.82 13.63 6.91
C PHE A 84 20.20 14.07 7.42
N ALA A 85 20.98 14.80 6.63
CA ALA A 85 22.27 15.32 7.05
C ALA A 85 22.13 16.30 8.21
N LEU A 86 21.12 17.18 8.20
CA LEU A 86 20.82 18.11 9.29
C LEU A 86 20.39 17.37 10.57
N ILE A 87 19.58 16.32 10.46
CA ILE A 87 19.19 15.47 11.59
C ILE A 87 20.44 14.78 12.17
N CYS A 88 21.24 14.14 11.32
CA CYS A 88 22.48 13.49 11.74
C CYS A 88 23.43 14.48 12.40
N TYR A 89 23.60 15.67 11.81
CA TYR A 89 24.39 16.76 12.39
C TYR A 89 23.83 17.19 13.74
N PHE A 90 22.52 17.34 13.90
CA PHE A 90 21.90 17.70 15.17
C PHE A 90 22.15 16.63 16.24
N PHE A 91 22.02 15.34 15.91
CA PHE A 91 22.33 14.24 16.84
C PHE A 91 23.82 14.18 17.20
N ILE A 92 24.71 14.32 16.22
CA ILE A 92 26.16 14.36 16.43
C ILE A 92 26.56 15.59 17.26
N ALA A 93 26.04 16.77 16.93
CA ALA A 93 26.32 18.02 17.63
C ALA A 93 25.80 18.00 19.06
N LYS A 94 24.65 17.37 19.31
CA LYS A 94 24.10 17.18 20.66
C LYS A 94 24.93 16.17 21.47
N ASN A 95 25.47 15.14 20.84
CA ASN A 95 26.41 14.21 21.47
C ASN A 95 27.78 14.89 21.73
N LYS A 96 28.32 15.67 20.79
CA LYS A 96 29.58 16.43 20.96
C LYS A 96 29.47 17.55 21.99
N LYS A 97 28.33 18.25 22.09
CA LYS A 97 28.10 19.25 23.16
C LYS A 97 28.02 18.60 24.54
N LEU A 98 27.66 17.32 24.64
CA LEU A 98 27.77 16.57 25.89
C LEU A 98 29.23 16.17 26.19
N GLU A 99 30.00 15.71 25.19
CA GLU A 99 31.43 15.38 25.37
C GLU A 99 32.28 16.59 25.76
N ILE A 100 32.05 17.77 25.19
CA ILE A 100 32.81 19.00 25.52
C ILE A 100 32.46 19.53 26.93
N ILE A 101 31.31 19.14 27.49
CA ILE A 101 30.89 19.55 28.85
C ILE A 101 31.35 18.53 29.91
N THR A 102 31.87 17.35 29.53
CA THR A 102 32.31 16.31 30.47
C THR A 102 33.79 16.39 30.89
N ASP A 103 34.60 17.26 30.27
CA ASP A 103 36.04 17.37 30.58
C ASP A 103 36.37 18.20 31.84
N ASN A 104 35.39 18.60 32.65
CA ASN A 104 35.67 19.10 34.01
C ASN A 104 34.47 18.94 34.97
N PRO A 105 34.35 17.81 35.69
CA PRO A 105 33.25 17.57 36.63
C PRO A 105 33.34 18.36 37.94
N LYS A 106 34.33 19.26 38.12
CA LYS A 106 34.59 19.92 39.41
C LYS A 106 33.92 21.29 39.60
N ILE A 107 33.20 21.86 38.64
CA ILE A 107 32.67 23.25 38.76
C ILE A 107 31.13 23.33 38.91
N LEU A 108 30.38 22.23 38.91
CA LEU A 108 28.90 22.26 38.97
C LEU A 108 28.27 21.70 40.26
N ILE A 109 28.98 21.75 41.40
CA ILE A 109 28.47 21.28 42.70
C ILE A 109 28.07 22.44 43.65
N SER A 110 28.09 23.71 43.24
CA SER A 110 27.76 24.81 44.18
C SER A 110 26.30 25.30 44.19
N ASN A 111 25.41 24.83 43.29
CA ASN A 111 24.01 25.25 43.32
C ASN A 111 23.06 24.15 43.82
N ASN A 112 22.69 24.27 45.10
CA ASN A 112 21.90 23.35 45.91
C ASN A 112 20.38 23.27 45.57
N ASN A 113 19.95 23.52 44.33
CA ASN A 113 18.51 23.58 43.99
C ASN A 113 18.07 22.73 42.79
N ILE A 114 18.67 21.54 42.60
CA ILE A 114 18.15 20.57 41.63
C ILE A 114 17.74 19.28 42.34
N ASN A 115 16.43 19.07 42.36
CA ASN A 115 15.68 17.95 42.91
C ASN A 115 16.39 16.60 42.68
N SER A 116 16.60 15.83 43.75
CA SER A 116 17.34 14.54 43.74
C SER A 116 16.80 13.53 42.74
N PHE A 117 15.52 13.64 42.35
CA PHE A 117 14.88 12.83 41.31
C PHE A 117 15.50 12.99 39.92
N TYR A 118 15.91 14.21 39.53
CA TYR A 118 16.51 14.47 38.22
C TYR A 118 17.97 14.03 38.16
N LYS A 119 18.73 14.15 39.27
CA LYS A 119 20.12 13.66 39.35
C LYS A 119 20.20 12.15 39.13
N THR A 120 19.31 11.37 39.73
CA THR A 120 19.31 9.91 39.56
C THR A 120 18.84 9.51 38.16
N TYR A 121 17.87 10.20 37.57
CA TYR A 121 17.37 9.88 36.22
C TYR A 121 18.38 10.27 35.12
N ILE A 122 19.05 11.41 35.27
CA ILE A 122 20.10 11.86 34.35
C ILE A 122 21.33 10.97 34.50
N ALA A 123 21.75 10.60 35.73
CA ALA A 123 22.85 9.65 35.92
C ALA A 123 22.55 8.27 35.32
N LYS A 124 21.31 7.78 35.41
CA LYS A 124 20.89 6.50 34.81
C LYS A 124 20.74 6.56 33.28
N PHE A 125 20.49 7.75 32.74
CA PHE A 125 20.43 8.01 31.30
C PHE A 125 21.83 8.21 30.69
N ILE A 126 22.74 8.84 31.44
CA ILE A 126 24.17 9.00 31.08
C ILE A 126 24.91 7.66 31.20
N SER A 127 24.58 6.81 32.19
CA SER A 127 25.19 5.48 32.33
C SER A 127 24.71 4.46 31.28
N GLN A 128 23.76 4.83 30.41
CA GLN A 128 23.37 4.05 29.23
C GLN A 128 24.04 4.61 27.98
N GLU A 129 25.37 4.71 27.98
CA GLU A 129 26.09 5.13 26.79
C GLU A 129 25.88 4.12 25.64
N PRO A 130 25.47 4.57 24.44
CA PRO A 130 25.79 3.81 23.25
C PRO A 130 27.26 4.11 22.95
N ASN A 131 28.18 3.26 23.40
CA ASN A 131 29.50 3.17 22.79
C ASN A 131 29.30 2.86 21.30
N ILE A 132 29.24 3.90 20.46
CA ILE A 132 29.23 3.79 19.01
C ILE A 132 30.66 3.41 18.62
N THR A 133 30.92 2.11 18.58
CA THR A 133 32.21 1.56 18.19
C THR A 133 32.51 1.92 16.73
N ILE A 134 33.73 2.38 16.43
CA ILE A 134 34.24 2.75 15.07
C ILE A 134 33.74 1.81 13.95
N PRO A 135 33.74 0.46 14.11
CA PRO A 135 33.22 -0.47 13.10
C PRO A 135 31.77 -0.22 12.66
N LYS A 136 30.90 0.29 13.55
CA LYS A 136 29.48 0.57 13.23
C LYS A 136 29.35 1.73 12.25
N ILE A 137 30.16 2.77 12.46
CA ILE A 137 30.20 3.94 11.58
C ILE A 137 30.77 3.49 10.23
N THR A 138 31.89 2.76 10.23
CA THR A 138 32.51 2.26 9.00
C THR A 138 31.56 1.40 8.17
N ASN A 139 30.88 0.41 8.76
CA ASN A 139 29.98 -0.47 8.01
C ASN A 139 28.75 0.28 7.46
N THR A 140 28.19 1.20 8.23
CA THR A 140 27.04 2.02 7.79
C THR A 140 27.43 2.92 6.62
N VAL A 141 28.61 3.55 6.70
CA VAL A 141 29.17 4.36 5.61
C VAL A 141 29.44 3.51 4.37
N CYS A 142 30.05 2.33 4.52
CA CYS A 142 30.27 1.41 3.39
C CYS A 142 28.95 1.03 2.70
N ILE A 143 27.91 0.66 3.46
CA ILE A 143 26.60 0.33 2.90
C ILE A 143 26.00 1.53 2.17
N ALA A 144 26.06 2.74 2.75
CA ALA A 144 25.56 3.96 2.11
C ALA A 144 26.30 4.31 0.81
N ILE A 145 27.62 4.10 0.76
CA ILE A 145 28.43 4.25 -0.45
C ILE A 145 28.01 3.23 -1.51
N CYS A 146 27.84 1.96 -1.14
CA CYS A 146 27.36 0.93 -2.06
C CYS A 146 25.97 1.25 -2.62
N ILE A 147 25.04 1.74 -1.77
CA ILE A 147 23.72 2.18 -2.20
C ILE A 147 23.85 3.29 -3.24
N THR A 148 24.64 4.32 -2.95
CA THR A 148 24.87 5.45 -3.85
C THR A 148 25.46 5.00 -5.18
N PHE A 149 26.49 4.15 -5.14
CA PHE A 149 27.15 3.61 -6.32
C PHE A 149 26.17 2.82 -7.20
N LEU A 150 25.34 1.97 -6.61
CA LEU A 150 24.34 1.19 -7.36
C LEU A 150 23.23 2.06 -7.96
N HIS A 151 22.82 3.13 -7.29
CA HIS A 151 21.90 4.10 -7.88
C HIS A 151 22.47 4.73 -9.15
N ILE A 152 23.77 5.07 -9.14
CA ILE A 152 24.47 5.61 -10.32
C ILE A 152 24.52 4.55 -11.44
N MET A 153 24.90 3.31 -11.11
CA MET A 153 24.98 2.22 -12.09
C MET A 153 23.63 1.86 -12.72
N HIS A 154 22.57 1.82 -11.92
CA HIS A 154 21.20 1.56 -12.39
C HIS A 154 20.54 2.77 -13.07
N LYS A 155 21.15 3.97 -12.97
CA LYS A 155 20.50 5.25 -13.31
C LYS A 155 19.16 5.41 -12.60
N ASN A 156 19.06 4.92 -11.36
CA ASN A 156 17.83 4.94 -10.57
C ASN A 156 17.75 6.27 -9.78
N PRO A 157 16.73 7.13 -10.01
CA PRO A 157 16.62 8.42 -9.35
C PRO A 157 16.11 8.36 -7.90
N TYR A 158 15.68 7.21 -7.37
CA TYR A 158 14.99 7.09 -6.08
C TYR A 158 15.91 6.73 -4.90
N ILE A 159 17.05 7.41 -4.75
CA ILE A 159 18.01 7.12 -3.65
C ILE A 159 17.40 7.33 -2.26
N ALA A 160 16.55 8.34 -2.11
CA ALA A 160 15.83 8.60 -0.87
C ALA A 160 14.93 7.41 -0.44
N VAL A 161 14.35 6.68 -1.41
CA VAL A 161 13.52 5.50 -1.14
C VAL A 161 14.38 4.37 -0.56
N SER A 162 15.54 4.08 -1.15
CA SER A 162 16.46 3.04 -0.65
C SER A 162 16.93 3.30 0.78
N LEU A 163 17.31 4.54 1.10
CA LEU A 163 17.73 4.91 2.45
C LEU A 163 16.57 4.84 3.44
N SER A 164 15.42 5.39 3.07
CA SER A 164 14.21 5.38 3.91
C SER A 164 13.69 3.97 4.17
N TYR A 165 13.88 3.04 3.23
CA TYR A 165 13.46 1.65 3.40
C TYR A 165 14.18 0.97 4.57
N LEU A 166 15.50 1.18 4.69
CA LEU A 166 16.28 0.69 5.85
C LEU A 166 15.78 1.27 7.17
N VAL A 167 15.41 2.57 7.18
CA VAL A 167 14.84 3.24 8.35
C VAL A 167 13.49 2.63 8.74
N SER A 168 12.62 2.36 7.77
CA SER A 168 11.32 1.73 7.99
C SER A 168 11.44 0.34 8.61
N ILE A 169 12.38 -0.49 8.12
CA ILE A 169 12.70 -1.80 8.72
C ILE A 169 13.20 -1.63 10.17
N ALA A 170 14.10 -0.66 10.41
CA ALA A 170 14.64 -0.39 11.74
C ALA A 170 13.56 0.02 12.76
N ILE A 171 12.54 0.76 12.33
CA ILE A 171 11.39 1.17 13.17
C ILE A 171 10.58 -0.02 13.65
N LEU A 172 10.54 -1.14 12.93
CA LEU A 172 9.88 -2.35 13.39
C LEU A 172 10.82 -3.27 14.18
N LEU A 173 12.11 -3.27 13.84
CA LEU A 173 13.11 -4.13 14.48
C LEU A 173 13.53 -3.68 15.87
N PHE A 174 13.68 -2.39 16.15
CA PHE A 174 14.30 -1.92 17.40
C PHE A 174 13.40 -1.27 18.47
N PRO A 175 12.10 -0.94 18.25
CA PRO A 175 11.34 -0.19 19.24
C PRO A 175 11.05 -1.03 20.49
N ASN A 176 11.02 -0.33 21.63
CA ASN A 176 10.60 -0.90 22.90
C ASN A 176 9.10 -1.28 22.84
N ARG A 177 8.72 -2.35 23.54
CA ARG A 177 7.35 -2.88 23.63
C ARG A 177 6.30 -1.81 23.94
N LYS A 178 6.61 -0.84 24.81
CA LYS A 178 5.69 0.23 25.19
C LYS A 178 5.22 1.14 24.05
N TYR A 179 5.92 1.16 22.91
CA TYR A 179 5.58 2.00 21.76
C TYR A 179 4.81 1.25 20.67
N ARG A 180 4.80 -0.09 20.68
CA ARG A 180 4.35 -0.91 19.54
C ARG A 180 2.88 -0.74 19.20
N PHE A 181 2.03 -0.59 20.22
CA PHE A 181 0.61 -0.27 20.05
C PHE A 181 0.44 1.04 19.29
N TYR A 182 1.10 2.11 19.74
CA TYR A 182 1.00 3.43 19.13
C TYR A 182 1.63 3.48 17.73
N ILE A 183 2.76 2.80 17.52
CA ILE A 183 3.36 2.66 16.19
C ILE A 183 2.36 1.99 15.24
N GLY A 184 1.75 0.86 15.65
CA GLY A 184 0.72 0.20 14.86
C GLY A 184 -0.48 1.10 14.56
N PHE A 185 -0.95 1.86 15.56
CA PHE A 185 -2.03 2.82 15.40
C PHE A 185 -1.73 3.84 14.29
N PHE A 186 -0.57 4.50 14.35
CA PHE A 186 -0.20 5.53 13.39
C PHE A 186 0.22 4.98 12.03
N ILE A 187 0.80 3.77 11.98
CA ILE A 187 1.05 3.08 10.69
C ILE A 187 -0.27 2.85 9.97
N GLY A 188 -1.28 2.32 10.68
CA GLY A 188 -2.61 2.10 10.13
C GLY A 188 -3.29 3.40 9.71
N ALA A 189 -3.34 4.40 10.60
CA ALA A 189 -3.98 5.67 10.34
C ALA A 189 -3.31 6.42 9.16
N PHE A 190 -1.99 6.62 9.17
CA PHE A 190 -1.31 7.37 8.11
C PHE A 190 -1.24 6.60 6.78
N GLY A 191 -1.14 5.28 6.83
CA GLY A 191 -1.06 4.44 5.63
C GLY A 191 -2.39 4.30 4.91
N PHE A 192 -3.49 4.22 5.67
CA PHE A 192 -4.77 3.74 5.16
C PHE A 192 -5.95 4.68 5.47
N TYR A 193 -5.71 5.93 5.91
CA TYR A 193 -6.77 6.92 6.12
C TYR A 193 -7.67 7.10 4.88
N TRP A 194 -7.08 6.98 3.69
CA TRP A 194 -7.78 7.21 2.43
C TRP A 194 -8.90 6.19 2.19
N MET A 195 -8.87 5.02 2.85
CA MET A 195 -9.97 4.05 2.78
C MET A 195 -11.28 4.67 3.30
N ALA A 196 -11.20 5.57 4.28
CA ALA A 196 -12.38 6.23 4.81
C ALA A 196 -12.95 7.30 3.86
N LEU A 197 -12.17 7.75 2.88
CA LEU A 197 -12.59 8.84 1.97
C LEU A 197 -13.71 8.44 1.01
N SER A 198 -13.96 7.15 0.80
CA SER A 198 -15.09 6.66 0.00
C SER A 198 -16.44 7.01 0.62
N LEU A 199 -16.52 7.15 1.95
CA LEU A 199 -17.75 7.52 2.67
C LEU A 199 -18.31 8.89 2.26
N ARG A 200 -17.52 9.72 1.58
CA ARG A 200 -17.96 11.01 1.02
C ARG A 200 -19.05 10.86 -0.02
N PHE A 201 -19.09 9.72 -0.72
CA PHE A 201 -20.06 9.42 -1.77
C PHE A 201 -21.28 8.66 -1.25
N GLU A 202 -21.25 8.21 0.01
CA GLU A 202 -22.31 7.39 0.65
C GLU A 202 -23.12 8.19 1.69
N GLN A 203 -23.13 9.52 1.60
CA GLN A 203 -23.77 10.42 2.58
C GLN A 203 -23.29 10.21 4.04
N ALA A 204 -22.12 9.59 4.23
CA ALA A 204 -21.59 9.15 5.52
C ALA A 204 -20.28 9.87 5.90
N SER A 205 -20.05 11.08 5.35
CA SER A 205 -18.82 11.87 5.53
C SER A 205 -18.45 12.14 6.99
N GLU A 206 -19.44 12.24 7.88
CA GLU A 206 -19.22 12.48 9.31
C GLU A 206 -18.48 11.33 10.01
N PHE A 207 -18.56 10.11 9.47
CA PHE A 207 -17.91 8.93 10.03
C PHE A 207 -16.46 8.76 9.59
N ILE A 208 -15.94 9.61 8.70
CA ILE A 208 -14.55 9.53 8.20
C ILE A 208 -13.54 9.53 9.35
N PRO A 209 -13.56 10.49 10.30
CA PRO A 209 -12.59 10.49 11.41
C PRO A 209 -12.71 9.23 12.28
N ALA A 210 -13.94 8.76 12.52
CA ALA A 210 -14.18 7.55 13.30
C ALA A 210 -13.59 6.31 12.61
N LEU A 211 -13.80 6.16 11.29
CA LEU A 211 -13.28 5.05 10.52
C LEU A 211 -11.74 5.06 10.46
N ILE A 212 -11.10 6.22 10.33
CA ILE A 212 -9.63 6.34 10.41
C ILE A 212 -9.11 5.85 11.76
N VAL A 213 -9.78 6.22 12.86
CA VAL A 213 -9.44 5.75 14.20
C VAL A 213 -9.65 4.24 14.32
N CYS A 214 -10.74 3.69 13.79
CA CYS A 214 -11.00 2.26 13.77
C CYS A 214 -9.90 1.49 13.02
N ILE A 215 -9.52 1.94 11.82
CA ILE A 215 -8.42 1.37 11.03
C ILE A 215 -7.11 1.42 11.84
N GLY A 216 -6.81 2.56 12.46
CA GLY A 216 -5.66 2.70 13.35
C GLY A 216 -5.69 1.68 14.49
N LEU A 217 -6.82 1.53 15.18
CA LEU A 217 -6.96 0.58 16.29
C LEU A 217 -6.79 -0.89 15.86
N ILE A 218 -7.30 -1.26 14.69
CA ILE A 218 -7.08 -2.60 14.11
C ILE A 218 -5.57 -2.87 13.98
N TYR A 219 -4.82 -1.96 13.36
CA TYR A 219 -3.37 -2.12 13.24
C TYR A 219 -2.64 -2.01 14.59
N ALA A 220 -3.14 -1.21 15.54
CA ALA A 220 -2.58 -1.13 16.89
C ALA A 220 -2.63 -2.48 17.61
N ILE A 221 -3.75 -3.20 17.49
CA ILE A 221 -3.95 -4.55 18.06
C ILE A 221 -3.04 -5.55 17.35
N ILE A 222 -3.07 -5.58 16.01
CA ILE A 222 -2.24 -6.45 15.16
C ILE A 222 -0.76 -6.32 15.54
N PHE A 223 -0.23 -5.09 15.61
CA PHE A 223 1.17 -4.85 15.96
C PHE A 223 1.51 -5.22 17.39
N SER A 224 0.56 -5.05 18.33
CA SER A 224 0.76 -5.44 19.72
C SER A 224 0.90 -6.96 19.90
N ILE A 225 0.22 -7.73 19.06
CA ILE A 225 0.25 -9.20 19.05
C ILE A 225 1.51 -9.70 18.31
N ILE A 226 1.70 -9.29 17.06
CA ILE A 226 2.77 -9.79 16.19
C ILE A 226 4.14 -9.40 16.73
N PHE A 227 4.29 -8.16 17.18
CA PHE A 227 5.51 -7.66 17.78
C PHE A 227 5.47 -7.78 19.31
N PHE A 228 4.80 -8.78 19.89
CA PHE A 228 4.75 -8.94 21.34
C PHE A 228 6.14 -9.23 21.95
N PHE A 229 6.91 -10.13 21.32
CA PHE A 229 8.19 -10.60 21.83
C PHE A 229 9.30 -9.55 21.75
N GLN A 230 10.25 -9.57 22.70
CA GLN A 230 11.40 -8.65 22.70
C GLN A 230 12.57 -9.16 21.87
N ASN A 231 12.66 -10.48 21.63
CA ASN A 231 13.73 -11.09 20.85
C ASN A 231 13.75 -10.52 19.43
N VAL A 232 14.91 -10.03 18.97
CA VAL A 232 15.05 -9.42 17.64
C VAL A 232 14.84 -10.42 16.50
N TRP A 233 15.22 -11.68 16.67
CA TRP A 233 15.06 -12.72 15.66
C TRP A 233 13.58 -13.06 15.43
N ILE A 234 12.79 -13.13 16.51
CA ILE A 234 11.33 -13.28 16.40
C ILE A 234 10.72 -12.06 15.70
N ARG A 235 11.26 -10.85 15.92
CA ARG A 235 10.81 -9.65 15.22
C ARG A 235 11.11 -9.67 13.72
N ILE A 236 12.18 -10.33 13.27
CA ILE A 236 12.42 -10.55 11.83
C ILE A 236 11.29 -11.41 11.24
N ILE A 237 10.95 -12.53 11.90
CA ILE A 237 9.84 -13.38 11.48
C ILE A 237 8.51 -12.60 11.49
N ALA A 238 8.30 -11.78 12.51
CA ALA A 238 7.14 -10.89 12.63
C ALA A 238 7.03 -9.91 11.44
N ILE A 239 8.14 -9.27 11.04
CA ILE A 239 8.18 -8.41 9.85
C ILE A 239 7.83 -9.19 8.58
N LEU A 240 8.42 -10.36 8.38
CA LEU A 240 8.14 -11.19 7.21
C LEU A 240 6.68 -11.66 7.18
N SER A 241 6.09 -11.95 8.34
CA SER A 241 4.70 -12.38 8.46
C SER A 241 3.68 -11.31 8.02
N LEU A 242 4.06 -10.02 8.04
CA LEU A 242 3.19 -8.94 7.53
C LEU A 242 2.82 -9.14 6.05
N SER A 243 3.65 -9.86 5.28
CA SER A 243 3.34 -10.22 3.90
C SER A 243 2.17 -11.20 3.72
N ILE A 244 1.70 -11.83 4.81
CA ILE A 244 0.64 -12.84 4.81
C ILE A 244 -0.60 -12.34 5.56
N ILE A 245 -0.45 -11.33 6.42
CA ILE A 245 -1.55 -10.79 7.23
C ILE A 245 -2.32 -9.77 6.41
N HIS A 246 -3.56 -10.12 6.09
CA HIS A 246 -4.44 -9.31 5.24
C HIS A 246 -5.74 -9.02 6.00
N PRO A 247 -5.78 -7.97 6.84
CA PRO A 247 -6.99 -7.60 7.56
C PRO A 247 -8.13 -7.39 6.55
N PHE A 248 -9.20 -8.18 6.69
CA PHE A 248 -10.35 -8.14 5.76
C PHE A 248 -9.99 -8.34 4.28
N GLY A 249 -8.92 -9.08 3.98
CA GLY A 249 -8.45 -9.30 2.61
C GLY A 249 -7.56 -8.17 2.06
N PHE A 250 -7.32 -7.12 2.86
CA PHE A 250 -6.52 -5.97 2.44
C PHE A 250 -5.01 -6.20 2.67
N ASN A 251 -4.25 -6.39 1.58
CA ASN A 251 -2.87 -6.85 1.60
C ASN A 251 -1.79 -5.75 1.47
N TRP A 252 -2.14 -4.46 1.55
CA TRP A 252 -1.20 -3.38 1.23
C TRP A 252 -0.11 -3.11 2.29
N LEU A 253 -0.22 -3.68 3.49
CA LEU A 253 0.83 -3.58 4.51
C LEU A 253 1.84 -4.74 4.37
N ASN A 254 2.69 -4.67 3.34
CA ASN A 254 3.82 -5.58 3.19
C ASN A 254 5.11 -4.77 2.99
N LEU A 255 6.09 -4.96 3.88
CA LEU A 255 7.35 -4.20 3.83
C LEU A 255 8.15 -4.45 2.55
N ALA A 256 8.01 -5.62 1.92
CA ALA A 256 8.70 -5.89 0.66
C ALA A 256 8.26 -4.92 -0.46
N TYR A 257 7.05 -4.34 -0.39
CA TYR A 257 6.60 -3.35 -1.37
C TYR A 257 7.44 -2.06 -1.34
N PHE A 258 8.03 -1.70 -0.20
CA PHE A 258 8.89 -0.51 -0.09
C PHE A 258 10.20 -0.64 -0.88
N SER A 259 10.57 -1.85 -1.30
CA SER A 259 11.74 -2.02 -2.17
C SER A 259 11.46 -1.70 -3.64
N ALA A 260 10.20 -1.47 -4.04
CA ALA A 260 9.77 -1.37 -5.44
C ALA A 260 10.55 -0.34 -6.29
N TYR A 261 10.83 0.83 -5.73
CA TYR A 261 11.62 1.88 -6.37
C TYR A 261 13.06 1.96 -5.85
N SER A 262 13.43 1.12 -4.88
CA SER A 262 14.79 1.04 -4.32
C SER A 262 15.73 0.18 -5.17
N ILE A 263 17.03 0.26 -4.90
CA ILE A 263 18.02 -0.64 -5.51
C ILE A 263 17.99 -2.09 -4.97
N PHE A 264 17.17 -2.39 -3.96
CA PHE A 264 17.09 -3.72 -3.40
C PHE A 264 16.20 -4.62 -4.28
N THR A 265 16.51 -5.92 -4.29
CA THR A 265 15.71 -6.93 -4.99
C THR A 265 14.29 -6.98 -4.41
N PRO A 266 13.22 -6.99 -5.24
CA PRO A 266 11.82 -7.02 -4.79
C PRO A 266 11.41 -8.42 -4.33
N SER A 267 11.88 -8.84 -3.16
CA SER A 267 11.60 -10.18 -2.62
C SER A 267 11.57 -10.21 -1.09
N LEU A 268 10.88 -11.20 -0.53
CA LEU A 268 10.90 -11.46 0.91
C LEU A 268 12.27 -11.91 1.40
N ALA A 269 13.05 -12.60 0.56
CA ALA A 269 14.40 -13.03 0.89
C ALA A 269 15.35 -11.82 1.03
N SER A 270 15.22 -10.82 0.15
CA SER A 270 15.94 -9.54 0.25
C SER A 270 15.58 -8.80 1.55
N LEU A 271 14.29 -8.70 1.88
CA LEU A 271 13.83 -8.12 3.16
C LEU A 271 14.42 -8.87 4.37
N ALA A 272 14.47 -10.19 4.34
CA ALA A 272 15.08 -11.00 5.40
C ALA A 272 16.58 -10.70 5.55
N CYS A 273 17.33 -10.67 4.45
CA CYS A 273 18.75 -10.30 4.45
C CYS A 273 18.98 -8.90 5.03
N LEU A 274 18.15 -7.92 4.66
CA LEU A 274 18.23 -6.56 5.20
C LEU A 274 17.91 -6.49 6.69
N CYS A 275 16.93 -7.27 7.17
CA CYS A 275 16.63 -7.36 8.58
C CYS A 275 17.84 -7.89 9.37
N VAL A 276 18.46 -8.99 8.92
CA VAL A 276 19.65 -9.56 9.57
C VAL A 276 20.84 -8.60 9.45
N CYS A 277 21.01 -7.93 8.31
CA CYS A 277 22.02 -6.90 8.09
C CYS A 277 21.94 -5.81 9.16
N LEU A 278 20.75 -5.22 9.38
CA LEU A 278 20.55 -4.19 10.39
C LEU A 278 20.83 -4.70 11.81
N VAL A 279 20.48 -5.94 12.13
CA VAL A 279 20.84 -6.55 13.43
C VAL A 279 22.36 -6.64 13.57
N PHE A 280 23.07 -7.16 12.57
CA PHE A 280 24.52 -7.34 12.61
C PHE A 280 25.28 -6.00 12.70
N ILE A 281 24.81 -4.93 12.05
CA ILE A 281 25.38 -3.58 12.21
C ILE A 281 25.39 -3.15 13.68
N THR A 282 24.36 -3.52 14.46
CA THR A 282 24.28 -3.12 15.88
C THR A 282 25.20 -3.93 16.80
N MET A 283 25.72 -5.07 16.35
CA MET A 283 26.60 -5.94 17.14
C MET A 283 28.02 -5.35 17.26
N LYS A 284 28.70 -5.61 18.37
CA LYS A 284 30.07 -5.10 18.64
C LYS A 284 31.18 -6.04 18.17
N ASN A 285 30.85 -7.24 17.72
CA ASN A 285 31.80 -8.31 17.39
C ASN A 285 32.13 -8.33 15.88
N ARG A 286 33.05 -9.24 15.49
CA ARG A 286 33.43 -9.46 14.08
C ARG A 286 32.26 -9.81 13.16
N LEU A 287 31.12 -10.28 13.71
CA LEU A 287 29.90 -10.53 12.93
C LEU A 287 29.32 -9.25 12.31
N SER A 288 29.63 -8.07 12.85
CA SER A 288 29.20 -6.80 12.23
C SER A 288 29.68 -6.65 10.79
N VAL A 289 30.84 -7.22 10.42
CA VAL A 289 31.36 -7.19 9.04
C VAL A 289 30.45 -7.94 8.06
N LEU A 290 29.75 -8.99 8.53
CA LEU A 290 28.79 -9.73 7.71
C LEU A 290 27.59 -8.89 7.26
N SER A 291 27.34 -7.72 7.88
CA SER A 291 26.28 -6.82 7.42
C SER A 291 26.52 -6.31 6.00
N ILE A 292 27.78 -6.06 5.63
CA ILE A 292 28.13 -5.61 4.28
C ILE A 292 27.80 -6.71 3.27
N LEU A 293 28.16 -7.96 3.58
CA LEU A 293 27.83 -9.11 2.73
C LEU A 293 26.31 -9.29 2.56
N LEU A 294 25.55 -9.18 3.65
CA LEU A 294 24.08 -9.28 3.60
C LEU A 294 23.43 -8.15 2.80
N ALA A 295 23.97 -6.92 2.89
CA ALA A 295 23.53 -5.81 2.05
C ALA A 295 23.82 -6.09 0.57
N ILE A 296 25.01 -6.59 0.25
CA ILE A 296 25.39 -6.98 -1.13
C ILE A 296 24.43 -8.02 -1.69
N ILE A 297 24.14 -9.08 -0.94
CA ILE A 297 23.19 -10.14 -1.35
C ILE A 297 21.79 -9.59 -1.65
N SER A 298 21.36 -8.54 -0.94
CA SER A 298 20.03 -7.95 -1.10
C SER A 298 19.86 -7.01 -2.30
N TYR A 299 20.96 -6.56 -2.91
CA TYR A 299 20.89 -5.64 -4.05
C TYR A 299 20.31 -6.31 -5.30
N ASP A 300 19.67 -5.50 -6.14
CA ASP A 300 19.22 -5.92 -7.46
C ASP A 300 20.37 -5.78 -8.47
N TYR A 301 20.68 -6.88 -9.15
CA TYR A 301 21.75 -6.98 -10.14
C TYR A 301 21.22 -6.99 -11.58
N ASN A 302 19.91 -6.79 -11.78
CA ASN A 302 19.33 -6.66 -13.10
C ASN A 302 19.58 -5.26 -13.68
N PHE A 303 20.74 -5.07 -14.29
CA PHE A 303 21.12 -3.83 -14.95
C PHE A 303 20.55 -3.70 -16.37
N THR A 304 19.95 -4.76 -16.90
CA THR A 304 19.42 -4.79 -18.26
C THR A 304 18.11 -4.02 -18.31
N LYS A 305 18.10 -2.90 -19.05
CA LYS A 305 16.88 -2.16 -19.31
C LYS A 305 16.04 -2.90 -20.35
N GLN A 306 14.84 -3.30 -19.96
CA GLN A 306 13.86 -3.90 -20.86
C GLN A 306 12.97 -2.82 -21.48
N ASN A 307 12.63 -2.99 -22.76
CA ASN A 307 11.86 -2.03 -23.56
C ASN A 307 10.37 -2.39 -23.59
N ASN A 308 9.51 -1.37 -23.58
CA ASN A 308 8.06 -1.50 -23.50
C ASN A 308 7.42 -1.48 -24.91
N ASN A 309 7.71 -2.50 -25.72
CA ASN A 309 7.37 -2.54 -27.15
C ASN A 309 5.92 -2.11 -27.49
N LEU A 310 4.90 -2.51 -26.71
CA LEU A 310 3.51 -2.11 -27.01
C LEU A 310 3.28 -0.59 -27.03
N SER A 311 3.96 0.21 -26.20
CA SER A 311 3.78 1.66 -26.21
C SER A 311 4.78 2.37 -27.11
N GLN A 312 6.04 1.92 -27.12
CA GLN A 312 7.11 2.52 -27.93
C GLN A 312 6.85 2.34 -29.43
N ASP A 313 6.28 1.21 -29.84
CA ASP A 313 6.00 0.89 -31.24
C ASP A 313 4.65 1.47 -31.71
N GLY A 314 3.98 2.31 -30.90
CA GLY A 314 2.68 2.88 -31.24
C GLY A 314 1.55 1.86 -31.34
N ILE A 315 1.69 0.70 -30.69
CA ILE A 315 0.68 -0.38 -30.75
C ILE A 315 -0.51 -0.07 -29.82
N LEU A 316 -0.23 0.37 -28.59
CA LEU A 316 -1.24 0.61 -27.55
C LEU A 316 -1.33 2.09 -27.18
N LYS A 317 -2.55 2.64 -27.24
CA LYS A 317 -2.90 3.94 -26.65
C LYS A 317 -3.45 3.75 -25.25
N ILE A 318 -2.87 4.43 -24.26
CA ILE A 318 -3.38 4.46 -22.87
C ILE A 318 -4.14 5.76 -22.67
N ILE A 319 -5.40 5.65 -22.25
CA ILE A 319 -6.26 6.81 -22.02
C ILE A 319 -6.26 7.19 -20.54
N ARG A 320 -6.18 8.49 -20.29
CA ARG A 320 -6.48 9.09 -18.99
C ARG A 320 -7.77 9.89 -19.11
N THR A 321 -8.68 9.69 -18.17
CA THR A 321 -9.88 10.54 -18.03
C THR A 321 -9.74 11.43 -16.79
N ASN A 322 -10.53 12.49 -16.72
CA ASN A 322 -10.49 13.44 -15.61
C ASN A 322 -11.90 13.77 -15.11
N TYR A 323 -12.69 12.73 -14.85
CA TYR A 323 -14.04 12.86 -14.33
C TYR A 323 -14.04 12.75 -12.81
N SER A 324 -14.63 13.73 -12.13
CA SER A 324 -14.89 13.61 -10.69
C SER A 324 -15.86 12.46 -10.42
N GLN A 325 -15.80 11.90 -9.20
CA GLN A 325 -16.63 10.76 -8.86
C GLN A 325 -18.13 11.08 -8.95
N ASP A 326 -18.56 12.24 -8.45
CA ASP A 326 -19.97 12.65 -8.51
C ASP A 326 -20.43 12.87 -9.96
N TYR A 327 -19.59 13.47 -10.81
CA TYR A 327 -19.92 13.76 -12.21
C TYR A 327 -20.27 12.48 -13.00
N ARG A 328 -19.59 11.37 -12.71
CA ARG A 328 -19.69 10.11 -13.46
C ARG A 328 -21.03 9.39 -13.31
N TRP A 329 -21.68 9.55 -12.17
CA TRP A 329 -22.90 8.83 -11.83
C TRP A 329 -24.17 9.64 -12.08
N LEU A 330 -24.03 10.90 -12.50
CA LEU A 330 -25.15 11.75 -12.90
C LEU A 330 -25.64 11.39 -14.31
N GLU A 331 -26.96 11.16 -14.43
CA GLU A 331 -27.60 10.76 -15.69
C GLU A 331 -27.34 11.76 -16.83
N GLU A 332 -27.42 13.05 -16.51
CA GLU A 332 -27.22 14.17 -17.45
C GLU A 332 -25.83 14.18 -18.12
N ASN A 333 -24.82 13.59 -17.47
CA ASN A 333 -23.44 13.58 -17.96
C ASN A 333 -23.12 12.34 -18.80
N LYS A 334 -23.97 11.31 -18.78
CA LYS A 334 -23.68 10.02 -19.41
C LYS A 334 -23.39 10.13 -20.90
N GLU A 335 -24.22 10.87 -21.65
CA GLU A 335 -24.04 11.03 -23.09
C GLU A 335 -22.76 11.81 -23.42
N SER A 336 -22.38 12.79 -22.59
CA SER A 336 -21.10 13.49 -22.74
C SER A 336 -19.91 12.54 -22.48
N ILE A 337 -19.99 11.68 -21.46
CA ILE A 337 -18.93 10.71 -21.14
C ILE A 337 -18.81 9.66 -22.25
N ILE A 338 -19.94 9.16 -22.76
CA ILE A 338 -19.96 8.23 -23.90
C ILE A 338 -19.26 8.88 -25.09
N LYS A 339 -19.66 10.10 -25.45
CA LYS A 339 -19.08 10.82 -26.58
C LYS A 339 -17.57 11.00 -26.43
N ASP A 340 -17.08 11.48 -25.28
CA ASP A 340 -15.65 11.64 -25.06
C ASP A 340 -14.89 10.31 -25.16
N ASN A 341 -15.39 9.24 -24.55
CA ASN A 341 -14.76 7.91 -24.69
C ASN A 341 -14.70 7.45 -26.15
N ILE A 342 -15.76 7.68 -26.93
CA ILE A 342 -15.80 7.35 -28.36
C ILE A 342 -14.80 8.22 -29.15
N ASP A 343 -14.74 9.52 -28.87
CA ASP A 343 -13.81 10.46 -29.49
C ASP A 343 -12.35 10.04 -29.21
N GLN A 344 -12.03 9.56 -28.01
CA GLN A 344 -10.70 9.01 -27.68
C GLN A 344 -10.38 7.75 -28.49
N ILE A 345 -11.36 6.87 -28.70
CA ILE A 345 -11.19 5.67 -29.54
C ILE A 345 -10.95 6.08 -30.99
N ASP A 346 -11.73 7.01 -31.52
CA ASP A 346 -11.60 7.50 -32.89
C ASP A 346 -10.26 8.19 -33.12
N LYS A 347 -9.81 8.98 -32.15
CA LYS A 347 -8.48 9.57 -32.16
C LYS A 347 -7.38 8.50 -32.19
N ALA A 348 -7.48 7.44 -31.39
CA ALA A 348 -6.52 6.34 -31.41
C ALA A 348 -6.47 5.63 -32.78
N ILE A 349 -7.63 5.44 -33.43
CA ILE A 349 -7.72 4.90 -34.79
C ILE A 349 -7.02 5.83 -35.79
N GLN A 350 -7.29 7.13 -35.73
CA GLN A 350 -6.70 8.14 -36.62
C GLN A 350 -5.17 8.23 -36.45
N GLU A 351 -4.68 8.14 -35.22
CA GLU A 351 -3.26 8.11 -34.89
C GLU A 351 -2.57 6.77 -35.26
N GLY A 352 -3.33 5.77 -35.72
CA GLY A 352 -2.80 4.52 -36.27
C GLY A 352 -2.55 3.41 -35.25
N TYR A 353 -2.95 3.60 -33.99
CA TYR A 353 -2.81 2.60 -32.93
C TYR A 353 -3.59 1.31 -33.24
N LYS A 354 -3.12 0.19 -32.71
CA LYS A 354 -3.77 -1.12 -32.87
C LYS A 354 -4.64 -1.51 -31.68
N MET A 355 -4.40 -0.89 -30.53
CA MET A 355 -5.16 -1.09 -29.31
C MET A 355 -5.39 0.24 -28.59
N VAL A 356 -6.52 0.34 -27.88
CA VAL A 356 -6.81 1.44 -26.97
C VAL A 356 -7.28 0.89 -25.63
N LEU A 357 -6.67 1.38 -24.55
CA LEU A 357 -7.02 1.03 -23.17
C LEU A 357 -7.67 2.22 -22.47
N LEU A 358 -8.94 2.07 -22.14
CA LEU A 358 -9.72 3.03 -21.36
C LEU A 358 -9.67 2.68 -19.86
N PRO A 359 -9.81 3.67 -18.95
CA PRO A 359 -9.89 3.44 -17.50
C PRO A 359 -11.06 2.56 -17.03
N GLU A 360 -10.99 2.17 -15.75
CA GLU A 360 -12.03 1.38 -15.09
C GLU A 360 -13.37 2.13 -15.11
N THR A 361 -14.43 1.39 -15.44
CA THR A 361 -15.82 1.88 -15.51
C THR A 361 -16.00 3.09 -16.46
N SER A 362 -15.14 3.26 -17.48
CA SER A 362 -15.26 4.37 -18.45
C SER A 362 -16.68 4.57 -18.98
N PHE A 363 -17.42 3.48 -19.18
CA PHE A 363 -18.87 3.53 -19.37
C PHE A 363 -19.57 3.31 -18.02
N THR A 364 -20.18 4.36 -17.47
CA THR A 364 -20.75 4.42 -16.09
C THR A 364 -22.15 3.81 -15.98
N PHE A 365 -22.42 2.78 -16.77
CA PHE A 365 -23.69 2.07 -16.84
C PHE A 365 -23.45 0.59 -17.16
N ASN A 366 -24.52 -0.21 -17.12
CA ASN A 366 -24.47 -1.62 -17.52
C ASN A 366 -24.26 -1.71 -19.03
N LEU A 367 -23.00 -1.83 -19.45
CA LEU A 367 -22.62 -1.75 -20.86
C LEU A 367 -23.28 -2.85 -21.69
N ASN A 368 -23.45 -4.04 -21.11
CA ASN A 368 -24.14 -5.17 -21.76
C ASN A 368 -25.64 -4.94 -22.01
N LYS A 369 -26.25 -3.90 -21.44
CA LYS A 369 -27.67 -3.57 -21.65
C LYS A 369 -27.91 -2.46 -22.68
N ARG A 370 -26.84 -1.79 -23.15
CA ARG A 370 -26.90 -0.70 -24.15
C ARG A 370 -26.46 -1.21 -25.52
N GLN A 371 -27.40 -1.83 -26.24
CA GLN A 371 -27.12 -2.49 -27.52
C GLN A 371 -26.59 -1.52 -28.59
N ASP A 372 -27.07 -0.28 -28.57
CA ASP A 372 -26.60 0.81 -29.44
C ASP A 372 -25.10 1.08 -29.29
N ILE A 373 -24.62 1.15 -28.04
CA ILE A 373 -23.21 1.37 -27.73
C ILE A 373 -22.38 0.12 -28.05
N ILE A 374 -22.90 -1.07 -27.73
CA ILE A 374 -22.24 -2.33 -28.07
C ILE A 374 -22.02 -2.46 -29.58
N GLU A 375 -23.02 -2.15 -30.39
CA GLU A 375 -22.93 -2.23 -31.85
C GLU A 375 -21.93 -1.23 -32.41
N LEU A 376 -21.93 0.00 -31.89
CA LEU A 376 -20.93 1.02 -32.23
C LEU A 376 -19.50 0.57 -31.91
N LEU A 377 -19.28 0.02 -30.71
CA LEU A 377 -17.96 -0.48 -30.30
C LEU A 377 -17.53 -1.69 -31.13
N LEU A 378 -18.45 -2.59 -31.47
CA LEU A 378 -18.19 -3.73 -32.35
C LEU A 378 -17.80 -3.28 -33.76
N GLU A 379 -18.45 -2.26 -34.30
CA GLU A 379 -18.10 -1.69 -35.59
C GLU A 379 -16.68 -1.11 -35.58
N LYS A 380 -16.37 -0.27 -34.59
CA LYS A 380 -15.02 0.31 -34.41
C LYS A 380 -13.96 -0.78 -34.18
N SER A 381 -14.32 -1.89 -33.53
CA SER A 381 -13.40 -2.99 -33.24
C SER A 381 -12.85 -3.73 -34.47
N LYS A 382 -13.40 -3.46 -35.66
CA LYS A 382 -12.84 -3.93 -36.94
C LYS A 382 -11.48 -3.29 -37.24
N ASN A 383 -11.24 -2.09 -36.72
CA ASN A 383 -10.05 -1.29 -36.99
C ASN A 383 -9.05 -1.26 -35.83
N ILE A 384 -9.53 -1.42 -34.58
CA ILE A 384 -8.72 -1.32 -33.35
C ILE A 384 -9.22 -2.30 -32.30
N VAL A 385 -8.34 -2.82 -31.43
CA VAL A 385 -8.78 -3.56 -30.23
C VAL A 385 -9.12 -2.57 -29.12
N ILE A 386 -10.32 -2.68 -28.54
CA ILE A 386 -10.81 -1.74 -27.52
C ILE A 386 -10.92 -2.47 -26.19
N TYR A 387 -10.24 -1.95 -25.17
CA TYR A 387 -10.38 -2.38 -23.78
C TYR A 387 -11.15 -1.32 -23.01
N ALA A 388 -12.40 -1.61 -22.66
CA ALA A 388 -13.32 -0.66 -22.05
C ALA A 388 -13.82 -1.17 -20.69
N GLY A 389 -13.62 -0.38 -19.63
CA GLY A 389 -14.25 -0.65 -18.33
C GLY A 389 -15.73 -0.30 -18.34
N GLY A 390 -16.57 -1.16 -17.76
CA GLY A 390 -18.01 -0.93 -17.64
C GLY A 390 -18.66 -1.89 -16.65
N LEU A 391 -19.86 -1.56 -16.19
CA LEU A 391 -20.63 -2.48 -15.35
C LEU A 391 -21.26 -3.57 -16.22
N ARG A 392 -21.48 -4.75 -15.64
CA ARG A 392 -22.25 -5.83 -16.25
C ARG A 392 -23.35 -6.26 -15.30
N LEU A 393 -24.59 -6.31 -15.80
CA LEU A 393 -25.71 -6.89 -15.08
C LEU A 393 -26.05 -8.25 -15.68
N GLN A 394 -25.96 -9.30 -14.87
CA GLN A 394 -26.50 -10.62 -15.18
C GLN A 394 -27.85 -10.76 -14.50
N ASP A 395 -28.91 -10.79 -15.29
CA ASP A 395 -30.28 -11.00 -14.83
C ASP A 395 -30.88 -12.27 -15.46
N ILE A 396 -32.05 -12.66 -14.98
CA ILE A 396 -32.83 -13.73 -15.59
C ILE A 396 -33.36 -13.14 -16.89
N ASP A 397 -32.81 -13.57 -18.02
CA ASP A 397 -33.30 -13.18 -19.33
C ASP A 397 -34.79 -13.55 -19.46
N THR A 398 -35.70 -12.59 -19.27
CA THR A 398 -37.13 -12.78 -19.56
C THR A 398 -37.40 -12.92 -21.05
N ASN A 399 -36.43 -12.54 -21.90
CA ASN A 399 -36.53 -12.58 -23.36
C ASN A 399 -35.80 -13.76 -24.02
N ASN A 400 -35.16 -14.65 -23.26
CA ASN A 400 -34.37 -15.77 -23.80
C ASN A 400 -34.55 -17.08 -23.01
N THR A 401 -35.81 -17.47 -22.80
CA THR A 401 -36.18 -18.76 -22.18
C THR A 401 -35.71 -20.01 -22.96
N ASN A 402 -35.04 -19.86 -24.12
CA ASN A 402 -34.53 -20.96 -24.93
C ASN A 402 -32.99 -21.13 -24.95
N ILE A 403 -32.22 -20.32 -24.21
CA ILE A 403 -30.74 -20.50 -24.15
C ILE A 403 -30.32 -21.44 -23.00
N ASN A 404 -31.21 -21.68 -22.04
CA ASN A 404 -30.90 -22.46 -20.84
C ASN A 404 -31.22 -23.95 -21.02
N LYS A 405 -30.26 -24.69 -21.60
CA LYS A 405 -29.95 -26.08 -21.17
C LYS A 405 -28.67 -26.71 -21.73
N HIS A 406 -27.95 -26.07 -22.65
CA HIS A 406 -26.72 -26.66 -23.21
C HIS A 406 -25.39 -25.98 -22.82
N ASN A 407 -25.39 -24.83 -22.15
CA ASN A 407 -24.15 -24.08 -21.87
C ASN A 407 -23.28 -24.61 -20.70
N LYS A 408 -23.53 -25.81 -20.18
CA LYS A 408 -22.58 -26.47 -19.26
C LYS A 408 -21.46 -27.22 -19.98
N ASP A 409 -21.58 -27.50 -21.28
CA ASP A 409 -20.60 -28.27 -22.07
C ASP A 409 -20.36 -27.77 -23.51
N ILE A 410 -20.64 -26.50 -23.83
CA ILE A 410 -20.42 -26.00 -25.20
C ILE A 410 -19.01 -25.43 -25.36
N SER A 411 -18.18 -26.22 -26.05
CA SER A 411 -17.14 -25.78 -26.97
C SER A 411 -17.62 -24.57 -27.77
N SER A 412 -17.21 -23.38 -27.33
CA SER A 412 -17.37 -22.12 -28.06
C SER A 412 -16.69 -22.24 -29.44
N PRO A 413 -17.26 -21.70 -30.53
CA PRO A 413 -16.56 -21.63 -31.83
C PRO A 413 -15.38 -20.65 -31.81
N TYR A 414 -15.20 -19.93 -30.70
CA TYR A 414 -13.98 -19.19 -30.40
C TYR A 414 -12.92 -20.18 -29.98
N TYR A 415 -11.83 -20.25 -30.76
CA TYR A 415 -10.66 -21.08 -30.54
C TYR A 415 -10.15 -20.95 -29.08
N ILE A 416 -10.69 -21.76 -28.16
CA ILE A 416 -9.99 -22.18 -26.95
C ILE A 416 -9.04 -23.25 -27.47
N ASP A 417 -7.92 -22.84 -28.04
CA ASP A 417 -6.96 -23.84 -28.46
C ASP A 417 -6.40 -24.50 -27.20
N SER A 418 -6.85 -25.71 -26.91
CA SER A 418 -6.18 -26.58 -25.95
C SER A 418 -4.73 -26.88 -26.35
N LYS A 419 -4.27 -26.42 -27.54
CA LYS A 419 -2.88 -26.45 -28.02
C LYS A 419 -2.18 -25.08 -28.07
N LEU A 420 -2.79 -23.97 -27.62
CA LEU A 420 -2.06 -22.71 -27.42
C LEU A 420 -1.03 -22.93 -26.30
N LYS A 421 0.21 -23.25 -26.70
CA LYS A 421 1.35 -23.45 -25.80
C LYS A 421 1.79 -22.11 -25.23
N TRP A 422 0.99 -21.54 -24.33
CA TRP A 422 1.42 -20.43 -23.51
C TRP A 422 2.28 -20.97 -22.35
N ASN A 423 3.49 -21.39 -22.73
CA ASN A 423 4.51 -22.03 -21.90
C ASN A 423 5.42 -21.03 -21.17
N GLU A 424 4.97 -19.80 -20.95
CA GLU A 424 5.79 -18.84 -20.22
C GLU A 424 5.92 -19.29 -18.76
N GLU A 425 7.13 -19.69 -18.42
CA GLU A 425 7.52 -19.90 -17.04
C GLU A 425 7.51 -18.57 -16.28
N ILE A 426 7.02 -18.59 -15.05
CA ILE A 426 7.11 -17.42 -14.18
C ILE A 426 8.51 -17.38 -13.59
N ILE A 427 9.27 -16.36 -13.97
CA ILE A 427 10.60 -16.08 -13.44
C ILE A 427 10.48 -14.95 -12.42
N SER A 428 10.89 -15.19 -11.18
CA SER A 428 10.90 -14.17 -10.15
C SER A 428 12.22 -14.09 -9.39
N PRO A 429 12.75 -12.89 -9.10
CA PRO A 429 14.02 -12.76 -8.42
C PRO A 429 13.89 -13.12 -6.94
N ILE A 430 14.92 -13.81 -6.43
CA ILE A 430 15.06 -14.19 -5.03
C ILE A 430 16.07 -13.23 -4.37
N ILE A 431 17.37 -13.41 -4.58
CA ILE A 431 18.49 -12.60 -4.04
C ILE A 431 19.74 -12.85 -4.89
N LEU A 432 20.73 -11.94 -4.86
CA LEU A 432 22.01 -12.10 -5.55
C LEU A 432 21.87 -12.48 -7.04
N GLY A 433 20.84 -11.95 -7.71
CA GLY A 433 20.53 -12.29 -9.11
C GLY A 433 19.94 -13.70 -9.34
N LEU A 434 19.80 -14.53 -8.30
CA LEU A 434 19.11 -15.81 -8.38
C LEU A 434 17.62 -15.60 -8.65
N THR A 435 17.04 -16.45 -9.49
CA THR A 435 15.61 -16.45 -9.80
C THR A 435 14.98 -17.79 -9.46
N SER A 436 13.70 -17.77 -9.09
CA SER A 436 12.86 -18.96 -9.01
C SER A 436 12.03 -19.07 -10.28
N ILE A 437 11.87 -20.30 -10.74
CA ILE A 437 10.99 -20.66 -11.85
C ILE A 437 9.77 -21.37 -11.26
N SER A 438 8.58 -20.93 -11.63
CA SER A 438 7.34 -21.57 -11.19
C SER A 438 6.32 -21.72 -12.31
N LYS A 439 5.43 -22.70 -12.16
CA LYS A 439 4.33 -22.92 -13.11
C LYS A 439 3.33 -21.78 -13.06
N ARG A 440 2.81 -21.40 -14.22
CA ARG A 440 1.69 -20.47 -14.34
C ARG A 440 0.47 -20.96 -13.55
N LYS A 441 -0.34 -20.01 -13.11
CA LYS A 441 -1.70 -20.24 -12.65
C LYS A 441 -2.69 -20.21 -13.83
N ASP A 442 -3.83 -20.83 -13.61
CA ASP A 442 -4.91 -20.88 -14.60
C ASP A 442 -5.50 -19.49 -14.84
N SER A 443 -5.75 -19.20 -16.12
CA SER A 443 -6.53 -18.07 -16.62
C SER A 443 -7.26 -18.52 -17.88
N LEU A 444 -8.33 -17.82 -18.27
CA LEU A 444 -8.92 -18.06 -19.59
C LEU A 444 -8.02 -17.43 -20.64
N ILE A 445 -7.59 -18.20 -21.63
CA ILE A 445 -6.75 -17.74 -22.73
C ILE A 445 -7.60 -17.61 -23.99
N VAL A 446 -7.52 -16.46 -24.66
CA VAL A 446 -8.18 -16.21 -25.94
C VAL A 446 -7.19 -15.58 -26.92
N ASP A 447 -7.10 -16.13 -28.13
CA ASP A 447 -6.35 -15.49 -29.21
C ASP A 447 -7.23 -14.48 -29.97
N ILE A 448 -6.80 -13.22 -29.99
CA ILE A 448 -7.47 -12.11 -30.65
C ILE A 448 -6.65 -11.55 -31.83
N SER A 449 -5.69 -12.33 -32.33
CA SER A 449 -4.79 -11.92 -33.41
C SER A 449 -5.54 -11.66 -34.73
N PRO A 450 -5.17 -10.60 -35.49
CA PRO A 450 -5.86 -10.25 -36.75
C PRO A 450 -5.79 -11.32 -37.83
N LYS A 451 -4.82 -12.24 -37.77
CA LYS A 451 -4.62 -13.33 -38.75
C LYS A 451 -5.78 -14.34 -38.75
N LEU A 452 -6.60 -14.37 -37.70
CA LEU A 452 -7.76 -15.27 -37.56
C LEU A 452 -9.05 -14.75 -38.24
N LYS A 453 -8.97 -13.65 -39.01
CA LYS A 453 -10.09 -13.00 -39.75
C LYS A 453 -10.95 -13.93 -40.64
N HIS A 454 -10.56 -15.18 -40.88
CA HIS A 454 -11.31 -16.13 -41.71
C HIS A 454 -12.44 -16.88 -40.99
N ILE A 455 -12.61 -16.71 -39.67
CA ILE A 455 -13.76 -17.29 -38.96
C ILE A 455 -14.91 -16.28 -38.98
N LYS A 456 -15.88 -16.49 -39.89
CA LYS A 456 -17.17 -15.79 -39.87
C LYS A 456 -17.90 -16.14 -38.56
N SER A 457 -17.72 -15.35 -37.51
CA SER A 457 -18.62 -15.37 -36.36
C SER A 457 -19.78 -14.42 -36.62
N ASN A 458 -20.97 -14.99 -36.88
CA ASN A 458 -22.23 -14.25 -36.91
C ASN A 458 -22.83 -14.05 -35.51
N ASN A 459 -22.10 -14.38 -34.44
CA ASN A 459 -22.68 -14.40 -33.10
C ASN A 459 -22.20 -13.20 -32.27
N LYS A 460 -23.15 -12.32 -31.93
CA LYS A 460 -23.03 -11.22 -30.95
C LYS A 460 -22.85 -11.73 -29.50
N ASN A 461 -22.38 -12.96 -29.31
CA ASN A 461 -22.37 -13.60 -27.99
C ASN A 461 -21.23 -13.06 -27.15
N ILE A 462 -21.55 -12.66 -25.92
CA ILE A 462 -20.56 -12.26 -24.92
C ILE A 462 -19.83 -13.51 -24.42
N ILE A 463 -18.50 -13.53 -24.53
CA ILE A 463 -17.67 -14.67 -24.14
C ILE A 463 -17.05 -14.39 -22.76
N ASN A 464 -16.98 -15.44 -21.93
CA ASN A 464 -16.45 -15.38 -20.55
C ASN A 464 -17.25 -14.51 -19.58
N ALA A 465 -18.57 -14.42 -19.76
CA ALA A 465 -19.46 -13.82 -18.77
C ALA A 465 -19.89 -14.86 -17.72
N ASN A 466 -19.64 -14.56 -16.43
CA ASN A 466 -20.20 -15.35 -15.33
C ASN A 466 -21.74 -15.30 -15.38
N GLN A 467 -22.37 -16.46 -15.18
CA GLN A 467 -23.81 -16.69 -15.32
C GLN A 467 -24.58 -16.48 -14.02
N GLU A 468 -23.89 -16.31 -12.89
CA GLU A 468 -24.55 -16.00 -11.61
C GLU A 468 -25.23 -14.62 -11.68
N LEU A 469 -26.45 -14.55 -11.15
CA LEU A 469 -27.26 -13.33 -11.18
C LEU A 469 -26.63 -12.26 -10.30
N GLY A 470 -26.60 -11.02 -10.77
CA GLY A 470 -26.07 -9.88 -10.03
C GLY A 470 -25.26 -8.91 -10.89
N TYR A 471 -24.59 -8.00 -10.19
CA TYR A 471 -23.74 -6.99 -10.81
C TYR A 471 -22.28 -7.42 -10.80
N TYR A 472 -21.56 -7.08 -11.87
CA TYR A 472 -20.12 -7.26 -11.97
C TYR A 472 -19.45 -5.95 -12.39
N ASN A 473 -18.27 -5.71 -11.86
CA ASN A 473 -17.35 -4.69 -12.38
C ASN A 473 -16.45 -5.38 -13.41
N SER A 474 -16.56 -4.99 -14.67
CA SER A 474 -16.01 -5.78 -15.78
C SER A 474 -15.19 -4.93 -16.75
N TYR A 475 -14.23 -5.58 -17.38
CA TYR A 475 -13.60 -5.08 -18.60
C TYR A 475 -14.18 -5.80 -19.82
N TYR A 476 -14.54 -5.03 -20.83
CA TYR A 476 -14.99 -5.53 -22.13
C TYR A 476 -13.86 -5.34 -23.13
N VAL A 477 -13.54 -6.42 -23.86
CA VAL A 477 -12.55 -6.45 -24.92
C VAL A 477 -13.27 -6.63 -26.24
N PHE A 478 -13.28 -5.58 -27.06
CA PHE A 478 -13.83 -5.63 -28.40
C PHE A 478 -12.69 -5.85 -29.40
N ALA A 479 -12.74 -6.94 -30.15
CA ALA A 479 -11.74 -7.27 -31.17
C ALA A 479 -12.39 -8.00 -32.34
N SER A 480 -12.16 -7.52 -33.56
CA SER A 480 -12.64 -8.16 -34.79
C SER A 480 -14.15 -8.48 -34.75
N SER A 481 -14.95 -7.52 -34.29
CA SER A 481 -16.41 -7.67 -34.16
C SER A 481 -16.86 -8.76 -33.16
N SER A 482 -16.02 -9.09 -32.18
CA SER A 482 -16.35 -9.99 -31.06
C SER A 482 -16.12 -9.31 -29.71
N ILE A 483 -16.80 -9.80 -28.65
CA ILE A 483 -16.74 -9.25 -27.28
C ILE A 483 -16.30 -10.33 -26.31
N TYR A 484 -15.24 -10.04 -25.55
CA TYR A 484 -14.78 -10.86 -24.43
C TYR A 484 -14.92 -10.06 -23.13
N VAL A 485 -15.37 -10.71 -22.07
CA VAL A 485 -15.58 -10.08 -20.77
C VAL A 485 -14.57 -10.60 -19.75
N ALA A 486 -13.97 -9.67 -19.02
CA ALA A 486 -13.10 -9.90 -17.89
C ALA A 486 -13.81 -9.36 -16.63
N ASP A 487 -14.58 -10.22 -15.97
CA ASP A 487 -15.18 -9.88 -14.67
C ASP A 487 -14.09 -9.83 -13.60
N LYS A 488 -14.13 -8.79 -12.76
CA LYS A 488 -13.17 -8.60 -11.68
C LYS A 488 -13.24 -9.77 -10.69
N THR A 489 -12.12 -10.45 -10.50
CA THR A 489 -11.96 -11.64 -9.66
C THR A 489 -11.60 -11.29 -8.22
N ILE A 490 -10.90 -10.18 -7.98
CA ILE A 490 -10.54 -9.70 -6.64
C ILE A 490 -11.21 -8.35 -6.39
N LEU A 491 -12.23 -8.38 -5.55
CA LEU A 491 -13.05 -7.23 -5.19
C LEU A 491 -12.42 -6.44 -4.04
N VAL A 492 -12.63 -5.13 -4.05
CA VAL A 492 -12.21 -4.21 -2.98
C VAL A 492 -13.07 -4.43 -1.72
N PRO A 493 -12.45 -4.77 -0.57
CA PRO A 493 -13.16 -4.87 0.70
C PRO A 493 -13.84 -3.54 1.08
N PHE A 494 -15.10 -3.61 1.52
CA PHE A 494 -15.97 -2.50 1.93
C PHE A 494 -16.34 -1.49 0.83
N GLY A 495 -15.79 -1.61 -0.37
CA GLY A 495 -16.17 -0.79 -1.53
C GLY A 495 -16.96 -1.56 -2.59
N GLU A 496 -16.55 -2.80 -2.86
CA GLU A 496 -17.18 -3.66 -3.88
C GLU A 496 -17.76 -4.94 -3.28
N THR A 497 -17.31 -5.33 -2.10
CA THR A 497 -17.84 -6.49 -1.37
C THR A 497 -17.75 -6.24 0.13
N LEU A 498 -18.69 -6.78 0.90
CA LEU A 498 -18.63 -6.73 2.36
C LEU A 498 -17.88 -7.97 2.87
N PRO A 499 -16.70 -7.83 3.49
CA PRO A 499 -16.01 -8.96 4.11
C PRO A 499 -16.92 -9.63 5.13
N MET A 500 -16.94 -10.97 5.13
CA MET A 500 -17.81 -11.78 6.00
C MET A 500 -19.32 -11.65 5.71
N SER A 501 -19.73 -11.11 4.55
CA SER A 501 -21.14 -11.02 4.13
C SER A 501 -21.92 -12.33 4.29
N LYS A 502 -21.31 -13.45 3.91
CA LYS A 502 -21.89 -14.81 4.06
C LYS A 502 -22.28 -15.16 5.50
N TYR A 503 -21.62 -14.58 6.51
CA TYR A 503 -21.94 -14.80 7.93
C TYR A 503 -22.95 -13.79 8.47
N LEU A 504 -23.12 -12.66 7.78
CA LEU A 504 -23.99 -11.56 8.17
C LEU A 504 -25.34 -11.59 7.45
N ASP A 505 -25.50 -12.44 6.43
CA ASP A 505 -26.69 -12.52 5.58
C ASP A 505 -27.07 -11.18 4.94
N ILE A 506 -26.05 -10.44 4.50
CA ILE A 506 -26.18 -9.14 3.84
C ILE A 506 -25.70 -9.30 2.40
N ASP A 507 -26.61 -9.10 1.45
CA ASP A 507 -26.25 -8.95 0.04
C ASP A 507 -25.74 -7.53 -0.23
N PHE A 508 -24.49 -7.41 -0.65
CA PHE A 508 -23.83 -6.13 -0.87
C PHE A 508 -22.75 -6.24 -1.93
N GLY A 509 -22.86 -5.36 -2.93
CA GLY A 509 -21.80 -5.06 -3.89
C GLY A 509 -21.86 -5.92 -5.15
N PHE A 510 -20.68 -6.24 -5.68
CA PHE A 510 -20.50 -6.97 -6.93
C PHE A 510 -20.23 -8.46 -6.68
N ASN A 511 -20.57 -9.27 -7.66
CA ASN A 511 -20.12 -10.65 -7.76
C ASN A 511 -18.69 -10.70 -8.29
N ALA A 512 -17.91 -11.66 -7.81
CA ALA A 512 -16.56 -11.90 -8.30
C ALA A 512 -16.59 -12.76 -9.58
N GLY A 513 -15.67 -12.48 -10.51
CA GLY A 513 -15.40 -13.34 -11.66
C GLY A 513 -14.69 -14.64 -11.25
N ASP A 514 -14.89 -15.71 -12.03
CA ASP A 514 -14.31 -17.03 -11.73
C ASP A 514 -12.80 -17.11 -11.98
N ARG A 515 -12.33 -16.43 -13.04
CA ARG A 515 -10.94 -16.47 -13.51
C ARG A 515 -10.58 -15.22 -14.31
N LEU A 516 -9.29 -14.89 -14.28
CA LEU A 516 -8.73 -13.79 -15.06
C LEU A 516 -8.82 -14.06 -16.56
N LEU A 517 -9.02 -13.01 -17.35
CA LEU A 517 -8.92 -13.05 -18.80
C LEU A 517 -7.50 -12.72 -19.25
N SER A 518 -6.97 -13.61 -20.06
CA SER A 518 -5.66 -13.53 -20.67
C SER A 518 -5.82 -13.65 -22.18
N LEU A 519 -5.06 -12.86 -22.93
CA LEU A 519 -5.20 -12.70 -24.37
C LEU A 519 -3.85 -12.93 -25.06
N VAL A 520 -3.91 -13.52 -26.25
CA VAL A 520 -2.79 -13.55 -27.18
C VAL A 520 -3.13 -12.60 -28.33
N TRP A 521 -2.25 -11.65 -28.61
CA TRP A 521 -2.35 -10.78 -29.78
C TRP A 521 -1.01 -10.75 -30.50
N ASN A 522 -0.97 -11.34 -31.69
CA ASN A 522 0.26 -11.68 -32.39
C ASN A 522 1.20 -12.47 -31.44
N ASP A 523 2.39 -11.94 -31.16
CA ASP A 523 3.37 -12.57 -30.27
C ASP A 523 3.30 -12.02 -28.83
N TYR A 524 2.30 -11.19 -28.51
CA TYR A 524 2.16 -10.57 -27.20
C TYR A 524 1.17 -11.32 -26.32
N ASN A 525 1.65 -11.74 -25.16
CA ASN A 525 0.86 -12.33 -24.09
C ASN A 525 0.40 -11.25 -23.12
N ILE A 526 -0.91 -11.06 -23.04
CA ILE A 526 -1.56 -9.95 -22.34
C ILE A 526 -2.49 -10.50 -21.25
N THR A 527 -2.48 -9.89 -20.05
CA THR A 527 -3.51 -10.14 -19.03
C THR A 527 -4.18 -8.83 -18.65
N ILE A 528 -5.48 -8.87 -18.37
CA ILE A 528 -6.23 -7.72 -17.88
C ILE A 528 -6.32 -7.79 -16.35
N ALA A 529 -6.12 -6.66 -15.69
CA ALA A 529 -6.35 -6.52 -14.27
C ALA A 529 -7.09 -5.22 -13.97
N ASN A 530 -8.18 -5.32 -13.21
CA ASN A 530 -9.01 -4.16 -12.88
C ASN A 530 -8.61 -3.59 -11.52
N CYS A 531 -8.00 -2.40 -11.53
CA CYS A 531 -7.74 -1.54 -10.38
C CYS A 531 -7.01 -2.23 -9.23
N TYR A 532 -7.76 -2.68 -8.22
CA TYR A 532 -7.23 -3.37 -7.04
C TYR A 532 -6.58 -4.71 -7.38
N GLU A 533 -7.05 -5.41 -8.42
CA GLU A 533 -6.49 -6.71 -8.86
C GLU A 533 -5.01 -6.62 -9.24
N ALA A 534 -4.58 -5.48 -9.80
CA ALA A 534 -3.18 -5.25 -10.16
C ALA A 534 -2.25 -5.18 -8.93
N THR A 535 -2.81 -5.04 -7.73
CA THR A 535 -2.04 -5.06 -6.47
C THR A 535 -1.94 -6.48 -5.86
N PHE A 536 -2.27 -7.51 -6.63
CA PHE A 536 -2.16 -8.91 -6.25
C PHE A 536 -1.24 -9.67 -7.20
N PRO A 537 -0.66 -10.80 -6.77
CA PRO A 537 0.19 -11.60 -7.63
C PRO A 537 -0.58 -12.32 -8.75
N SER A 538 -1.92 -12.40 -8.71
CA SER A 538 -2.72 -13.24 -9.62
C SER A 538 -2.54 -12.87 -11.10
N PRO A 539 -2.64 -11.59 -11.53
CA PRO A 539 -2.44 -11.21 -12.93
C PRO A 539 -1.05 -11.55 -13.47
N TYR A 540 -0.03 -11.46 -12.62
CA TYR A 540 1.36 -11.73 -12.98
C TYR A 540 1.67 -13.23 -13.03
N LYS A 541 0.97 -14.03 -12.21
CA LYS A 541 1.11 -15.49 -12.19
C LYS A 541 0.42 -16.18 -13.37
N THR A 542 -0.24 -15.47 -14.28
CA THR A 542 -0.71 -16.09 -15.54
C THR A 542 0.44 -16.39 -16.49
N GLY A 543 1.63 -15.82 -16.25
CA GLY A 543 2.79 -15.88 -17.15
C GLY A 543 2.89 -14.68 -18.09
N ALA A 544 1.83 -13.87 -18.22
CA ALA A 544 1.82 -12.72 -19.13
C ALA A 544 2.93 -11.70 -18.85
N LYS A 545 3.60 -11.29 -19.92
CA LYS A 545 4.61 -10.22 -19.87
C LYS A 545 4.01 -8.83 -19.96
N HIS A 546 2.81 -8.68 -20.50
CA HIS A 546 2.11 -7.39 -20.59
C HIS A 546 0.82 -7.44 -19.79
N ILE A 547 0.62 -6.48 -18.88
CA ILE A 547 -0.59 -6.37 -18.08
C ILE A 547 -1.26 -5.02 -18.39
N LEU A 548 -2.51 -5.08 -18.82
CA LEU A 548 -3.35 -3.91 -19.04
C LEU A 548 -4.15 -3.65 -17.77
N VAL A 549 -3.96 -2.48 -17.20
CA VAL A 549 -4.58 -2.09 -15.94
C VAL A 549 -5.44 -0.85 -16.15
N GLY A 550 -6.67 -0.91 -15.67
CA GLY A 550 -7.51 0.27 -15.52
C GLY A 550 -7.80 0.56 -14.06
N SER A 551 -7.71 1.81 -13.62
CA SER A 551 -8.18 2.21 -12.29
C SER A 551 -9.09 3.43 -12.34
N ASN A 552 -10.11 3.43 -11.49
CA ASN A 552 -10.80 4.65 -11.10
C ASN A 552 -10.25 5.17 -9.75
N ASN A 553 -9.22 6.01 -9.79
CA ASN A 553 -8.61 6.57 -8.58
C ASN A 553 -9.42 7.75 -7.98
N ALA A 554 -10.54 8.14 -8.61
CA ALA A 554 -11.36 9.25 -8.14
C ALA A 554 -12.03 8.99 -6.77
N TRP A 555 -12.31 7.72 -6.45
CA TRP A 555 -12.86 7.29 -5.15
C TRP A 555 -12.06 7.81 -3.94
N PHE A 556 -10.75 7.96 -4.10
CA PHE A 556 -9.84 8.29 -3.00
C PHE A 556 -9.12 9.62 -3.22
N ALA A 557 -9.45 10.37 -4.26
CA ALA A 557 -8.76 11.62 -4.57
C ALA A 557 -9.25 12.78 -3.65
N PRO A 558 -8.38 13.74 -3.30
CA PRO A 558 -6.92 13.64 -3.31
C PRO A 558 -6.42 12.79 -2.13
N SER A 559 -5.46 11.88 -2.37
CA SER A 559 -4.79 11.13 -1.30
C SER A 559 -3.52 10.43 -1.80
N THR A 560 -2.84 9.73 -0.88
CA THR A 560 -1.65 8.90 -1.15
C THR A 560 -1.98 7.52 -1.74
N GLN A 561 -3.25 7.18 -1.91
CA GLN A 561 -3.70 5.85 -2.35
C GLN A 561 -3.07 5.44 -3.70
N HIS A 562 -3.11 6.32 -4.71
CA HIS A 562 -2.63 5.97 -6.05
C HIS A 562 -1.12 5.78 -6.11
N PHE A 563 -0.35 6.54 -5.33
CA PHE A 563 1.09 6.33 -5.19
C PHE A 563 1.41 4.98 -4.52
N MET A 564 0.65 4.61 -3.49
CA MET A 564 0.81 3.29 -2.87
C MET A 564 0.41 2.16 -3.83
N GLN A 565 -0.68 2.31 -4.59
CA GLN A 565 -1.07 1.38 -5.64
C GLN A 565 0.07 1.20 -6.66
N GLN A 566 0.62 2.30 -7.18
CA GLN A 566 1.72 2.28 -8.15
C GLN A 566 2.97 1.61 -7.58
N MET A 567 3.32 1.88 -6.32
CA MET A 567 4.45 1.23 -5.66
C MET A 567 4.25 -0.30 -5.54
N ILE A 568 3.04 -0.76 -5.24
CA ILE A 568 2.74 -2.20 -5.17
C ILE A 568 2.75 -2.84 -6.56
N ILE A 569 2.17 -2.17 -7.56
CA ILE A 569 2.21 -2.62 -8.96
C ILE A 569 3.68 -2.70 -9.43
N LYS A 570 4.51 -1.71 -9.09
CA LYS A 570 5.95 -1.69 -9.41
C LYS A 570 6.69 -2.84 -8.75
N TYR A 571 6.37 -3.16 -7.49
CA TYR A 571 6.92 -4.33 -6.82
C TYR A 571 6.66 -5.60 -7.65
N TYR A 572 5.41 -5.83 -8.08
CA TYR A 572 5.06 -7.00 -8.88
C TYR A 572 5.63 -6.96 -10.29
N ALA A 573 5.70 -5.79 -10.92
CA ALA A 573 6.36 -5.57 -12.22
C ALA A 573 7.80 -6.10 -12.19
N ARG A 574 8.58 -5.67 -11.19
CA ARG A 574 9.96 -6.09 -11.01
C ARG A 574 10.05 -7.55 -10.52
N HIS A 575 9.12 -7.99 -9.68
CA HIS A 575 9.15 -9.36 -9.17
C HIS A 575 8.80 -10.41 -10.25
N TYR A 576 7.94 -10.09 -11.21
CA TYR A 576 7.54 -11.04 -12.26
C TYR A 576 8.10 -10.73 -13.65
N GLN A 577 8.91 -9.67 -13.74
CA GLN A 577 9.51 -9.21 -14.99
C GLN A 577 8.42 -8.96 -16.06
N SER A 578 7.43 -8.15 -15.69
CA SER A 578 6.26 -7.78 -16.50
C SER A 578 6.18 -6.26 -16.69
N PHE A 579 5.61 -5.86 -17.82
CA PHE A 579 5.24 -4.49 -18.15
C PHE A 579 3.78 -4.23 -17.81
N ILE A 580 3.48 -3.07 -17.24
CA ILE A 580 2.13 -2.65 -16.91
C ILE A 580 1.79 -1.36 -17.64
N TYR A 581 0.64 -1.35 -18.28
CA TYR A 581 0.08 -0.19 -18.98
C TYR A 581 -1.16 0.24 -18.20
N HIS A 582 -1.08 1.38 -17.52
CA HIS A 582 -2.05 1.77 -16.52
C HIS A 582 -2.88 2.98 -16.98
N ALA A 583 -4.09 2.71 -17.46
CA ALA A 583 -5.10 3.72 -17.74
C ALA A 583 -5.83 4.12 -16.45
N THR A 584 -6.01 5.42 -16.23
CA THR A 584 -6.54 5.93 -14.97
C THR A 584 -7.56 7.05 -15.16
N ASN A 585 -8.50 7.15 -14.22
CA ASN A 585 -9.32 8.34 -14.04
C ASN A 585 -8.72 9.24 -12.95
N ILE A 586 -8.70 10.55 -13.17
CA ILE A 586 -8.12 11.63 -12.34
C ILE A 586 -6.60 11.62 -12.26
N THR A 587 -5.97 10.52 -11.84
CA THR A 587 -4.51 10.47 -11.67
C THR A 587 -3.80 10.38 -13.02
N SER A 588 -2.48 10.59 -13.05
CA SER A 588 -1.71 10.35 -14.28
C SER A 588 -1.81 8.87 -14.71
N SER A 589 -1.89 8.63 -16.02
CA SER A 589 -1.64 7.29 -16.58
C SER A 589 -0.15 6.99 -16.45
N ALA A 590 0.21 5.70 -16.39
CA ALA A 590 1.60 5.30 -16.21
C ALA A 590 1.96 4.07 -17.03
N ILE A 591 3.22 3.99 -17.46
CA ILE A 591 3.81 2.74 -17.95
C ILE A 591 4.85 2.28 -16.93
N ILE A 592 4.52 1.22 -16.22
CA ILE A 592 5.36 0.68 -15.15
C ILE A 592 6.16 -0.48 -15.71
N THR A 593 7.47 -0.36 -15.65
CA THR A 593 8.41 -1.33 -16.24
C THR A 593 8.97 -2.26 -15.17
N PRO A 594 9.54 -3.42 -15.53
CA PRO A 594 10.27 -4.27 -14.60
C PRO A 594 11.67 -3.71 -14.23
N ASN A 595 12.05 -2.55 -14.77
CA ASN A 595 13.36 -1.96 -14.59
C ASN A 595 13.52 -1.31 -13.21
N ASN A 596 14.76 -1.18 -12.74
CA ASN A 596 15.07 -0.61 -11.42
C ASN A 596 14.89 0.93 -11.41
N GLY A 597 13.72 1.41 -11.00
CA GLY A 597 13.41 2.84 -10.87
C GLY A 597 13.34 3.66 -12.17
N SER A 598 13.43 3.04 -13.33
CA SER A 598 13.38 3.70 -14.65
C SER A 598 12.06 3.44 -15.37
N ASP A 599 10.97 3.96 -14.80
CA ASP A 599 9.69 4.02 -15.50
C ASP A 599 9.68 5.19 -16.49
N SER A 600 9.12 4.96 -17.67
CA SER A 600 8.82 6.02 -18.62
C SER A 600 7.50 6.66 -18.21
N LEU A 601 7.55 7.94 -17.84
CA LEU A 601 6.37 8.80 -17.73
C LEU A 601 5.78 9.08 -19.12
#